data_AF-A0A3E0C8F1-F1
#
_entry.id   AF-A0A3E0C8F1-F1
#
_cell.length_a   1.000
_cell.length_b   1.000
_cell.length_c   1.000
_cell.angle_alpha   90.00
_cell.angle_beta   90.00
_cell.angle_gamma   90.00
#
_symmetry.space_group_name_H-M   'P 1'
#
loop_
_entity.id
_entity.type
_entity.pdbx_description
1 polymer ?
#
loop_
_entity_poly.entity_id
_entity_poly.type
_entity_poly.pdbx_seq_one_letter_code
_entity_poly.pdbx_strand_id
1 'polypeptide(L)'
;MEHKHIPGLVDVIKVDQPAGILQIARDGTLDRAFGSGKPLLNSLLVRRILGVLSYKGHRFPTMSARKATGREIQQDALWHKLNAAAPDIRAAPADLEPLAAWVRGTNTDVAVGPLVQQVIGRLFSPTFEAGEATWAAAQVLAASLAPGNALRNLAWKVTGKVTRAKALLVSMVGGDLAGVHAVSVAIHNVVKGLNHMRGLYLDASVRQTLTAEVASHRCLFAPGVVLRQATSSGSVGGCPYSAGTLLLLELEKARQTSGDESMIFLADTWSRCPAEQWVPAMLEGVWRRATSAREQ
;
A
#
# COMPACT_ATOMS: atom_id res chain seq x y z
N MET A 1 4.55 -20.47 6.99
CA MET A 1 4.50 -20.85 5.56
C MET A 1 3.40 -21.87 5.34
N GLU A 2 2.57 -21.69 4.31
CA GLU A 2 1.43 -22.56 3.99
C GLU A 2 1.42 -22.81 2.48
N HIS A 3 1.29 -24.07 2.04
CA HIS A 3 1.20 -24.43 0.63
C HIS A 3 -0.16 -25.08 0.34
N LYS A 4 -0.93 -24.46 -0.54
CA LYS A 4 -2.18 -25.01 -1.07
C LYS A 4 -1.98 -25.45 -2.50
N HIS A 5 -1.94 -26.76 -2.70
CA HIS A 5 -1.76 -27.38 -4.01
C HIS A 5 -2.97 -28.24 -4.37
N ILE A 6 -3.63 -27.92 -5.48
CA ILE A 6 -4.64 -28.75 -6.13
C ILE A 6 -4.23 -28.85 -7.60
N PRO A 7 -3.76 -30.01 -8.08
CA PRO A 7 -3.22 -30.17 -9.42
C PRO A 7 -4.10 -29.55 -10.51
N GLY A 8 -3.49 -28.68 -11.34
CA GLY A 8 -4.17 -27.98 -12.43
C GLY A 8 -5.11 -26.84 -12.01
N LEU A 9 -5.53 -26.77 -10.75
CA LEU A 9 -6.54 -25.82 -10.26
C LEU A 9 -5.94 -24.68 -9.43
N VAL A 10 -5.14 -25.00 -8.41
CA VAL A 10 -4.56 -24.04 -7.45
C VAL A 10 -3.13 -24.44 -7.14
N ASP A 11 -2.24 -23.45 -7.09
CA ASP A 11 -0.90 -23.66 -6.55
C ASP A 11 -0.41 -22.36 -5.90
N VAL A 12 -0.60 -22.26 -4.59
CA VAL A 12 -0.38 -21.02 -3.85
C VAL A 12 0.48 -21.30 -2.63
N ILE A 13 1.57 -20.56 -2.48
CA ILE A 13 2.43 -20.58 -1.29
C ILE A 13 2.27 -19.25 -0.56
N LYS A 14 1.89 -19.29 0.71
CA LYS A 14 1.93 -18.14 1.60
C LYS A 14 3.25 -18.14 2.36
N VAL A 15 3.95 -17.01 2.30
CA VAL A 15 5.23 -16.81 2.97
C VAL A 15 5.08 -15.67 3.97
N ASP A 16 5.27 -16.00 5.23
CA ASP A 16 5.05 -15.13 6.40
C ASP A 16 6.32 -14.98 7.26
N GLN A 17 7.45 -15.49 6.79
CA GLN A 17 8.74 -15.34 7.45
C GLN A 17 9.58 -14.28 6.71
N PRO A 18 10.16 -13.27 7.41
CA PRO A 18 10.93 -12.21 6.77
C PRO A 18 12.06 -12.73 5.88
N ALA A 19 12.84 -13.71 6.36
CA ALA A 19 13.93 -14.31 5.58
C ALA A 19 13.44 -14.93 4.26
N GLY A 20 12.29 -15.62 4.27
CA GLY A 20 11.68 -16.18 3.06
C GLY A 20 11.18 -15.10 2.11
N ILE A 21 10.59 -14.03 2.64
CA ILE A 21 10.13 -12.88 1.84
C ILE A 21 11.32 -12.18 1.16
N LEU A 22 12.42 -11.96 1.89
CA LEU A 22 13.63 -11.34 1.34
C LEU A 22 14.36 -12.26 0.35
N GLN A 23 14.37 -13.57 0.59
CA GLN A 23 14.84 -14.56 -0.39
C GLN A 23 14.06 -14.41 -1.70
N ILE A 24 12.73 -14.36 -1.64
CA ILE A 24 11.86 -14.18 -2.81
C ILE A 24 12.13 -12.84 -3.50
N ALA A 25 12.37 -11.77 -2.74
CA ALA A 25 12.68 -10.47 -3.32
C ALA A 25 14.01 -10.49 -4.11
N ARG A 26 14.98 -11.31 -3.69
CA ARG A 26 16.27 -11.47 -4.39
C ARG A 26 16.20 -12.45 -5.56
N ASP A 27 15.29 -13.41 -5.50
CA ASP A 27 15.10 -14.43 -6.55
C ASP A 27 14.59 -13.82 -7.86
N GLY A 28 15.36 -13.98 -8.93
CA GLY A 28 15.02 -13.52 -10.28
C GLY A 28 13.91 -14.32 -10.96
N THR A 29 13.57 -15.49 -10.44
CA THR A 29 12.53 -16.38 -10.97
C THR A 29 11.14 -16.09 -10.39
N LEU A 30 11.04 -15.19 -9.40
CA LEU A 30 9.81 -14.82 -8.73
C LEU A 30 9.48 -13.35 -9.03
N ASP A 31 8.50 -13.13 -9.91
CA ASP A 31 8.29 -11.83 -10.55
C ASP A 31 6.82 -11.34 -10.45
N ARG A 32 6.57 -10.14 -10.97
CA ARG A 32 5.26 -9.51 -11.23
C ARG A 32 4.90 -9.52 -12.73
N ALA A 33 5.61 -10.31 -13.55
CA ALA A 33 5.30 -10.49 -14.97
C ALA A 33 3.89 -11.05 -15.18
N PHE A 34 3.45 -11.96 -14.30
CA PHE A 34 2.11 -12.54 -14.27
C PHE A 34 1.66 -13.12 -15.63
N GLY A 35 1.93 -14.41 -15.84
CA GLY A 35 1.53 -15.16 -17.04
C GLY A 35 0.11 -15.73 -16.95
N SER A 36 -0.43 -16.10 -18.12
CA SER A 36 -1.76 -16.72 -18.28
C SER A 36 -1.77 -18.25 -18.18
N GLY A 37 -0.69 -18.85 -17.67
CA GLY A 37 -0.53 -20.30 -17.56
C GLY A 37 -1.34 -20.94 -16.43
N LYS A 38 -1.34 -22.27 -16.40
CA LYS A 38 -1.84 -23.07 -15.26
C LYS A 38 -1.09 -22.67 -13.97
N PRO A 39 -1.72 -22.81 -12.79
CA PRO A 39 -3.07 -23.35 -12.52
C PRO A 39 -4.24 -22.39 -12.84
N LEU A 40 -5.43 -22.94 -13.11
CA LEU A 40 -6.58 -22.17 -13.60
C LEU A 40 -7.03 -21.07 -12.62
N LEU A 41 -7.25 -21.38 -11.34
CA LEU A 41 -7.75 -20.40 -10.38
C LEU A 41 -6.69 -19.33 -10.06
N ASN A 42 -5.41 -19.68 -10.11
CA ASN A 42 -4.32 -18.71 -10.02
C ASN A 42 -4.43 -17.68 -11.16
N SER A 43 -4.61 -18.14 -12.40
CA SER A 43 -4.75 -17.26 -13.56
C SER A 43 -5.97 -16.33 -13.46
N LEU A 44 -7.10 -16.84 -12.97
CA LEU A 44 -8.32 -16.04 -12.76
C LEU A 44 -8.12 -14.99 -11.66
N LEU A 45 -7.48 -15.36 -10.56
CA LEU A 45 -7.16 -14.46 -9.46
C LEU A 45 -6.23 -13.32 -9.94
N VAL A 46 -5.15 -13.67 -10.63
CA VAL A 46 -4.20 -12.72 -11.22
C VAL A 46 -4.89 -11.80 -12.21
N ARG A 47 -5.69 -12.35 -13.15
CA ARG A 47 -6.42 -11.54 -14.14
C ARG A 47 -7.36 -10.55 -13.47
N ARG A 48 -8.03 -10.95 -12.39
CA ARG A 48 -8.87 -10.06 -11.58
C ARG A 48 -8.05 -8.94 -10.95
N ILE A 49 -6.97 -9.29 -10.25
CA ILE A 49 -6.09 -8.31 -9.58
C ILE A 49 -5.52 -7.33 -10.60
N LEU A 50 -5.00 -7.81 -11.73
CA LEU A 50 -4.50 -6.97 -12.81
C LEU A 50 -5.61 -6.10 -13.42
N GLY A 51 -6.82 -6.63 -13.57
CA GLY A 51 -7.97 -5.85 -14.03
C GLY A 51 -8.32 -4.67 -13.11
N VAL A 52 -8.12 -4.82 -11.80
CA VAL A 52 -8.26 -3.71 -10.83
C VAL A 52 -7.04 -2.80 -10.88
N LEU A 53 -5.83 -3.34 -10.82
CA LEU A 53 -4.55 -2.61 -10.77
C LEU A 53 -3.98 -2.30 -12.15
N SER A 54 -4.85 -1.98 -13.11
CA SER A 54 -4.49 -1.48 -14.43
C SER A 54 -5.52 -0.47 -14.90
N TYR A 55 -5.09 0.45 -15.76
CA TYR A 55 -5.94 1.44 -16.41
C TYR A 55 -5.51 1.64 -17.86
N LYS A 56 -6.46 1.58 -18.79
CA LYS A 56 -6.22 1.67 -20.25
C LYS A 56 -5.03 0.82 -20.73
N GLY A 57 -4.99 -0.45 -20.32
CA GLY A 57 -3.93 -1.40 -20.71
C GLY A 57 -2.61 -1.28 -19.94
N HIS A 58 -2.43 -0.24 -19.12
CA HIS A 58 -1.21 -0.01 -18.35
C HIS A 58 -1.38 -0.49 -16.91
N ARG A 59 -0.45 -1.33 -16.44
CA ARG A 59 -0.43 -1.81 -15.05
C ARG A 59 0.00 -0.68 -14.12
N PHE A 60 -0.51 -0.70 -12.89
CA PHE A 60 0.04 0.16 -11.84
C PHE A 60 1.52 -0.20 -11.60
N PRO A 61 2.36 0.75 -11.16
CA PRO A 61 3.79 0.48 -10.93
C PRO A 61 4.04 -0.71 -9.98
N THR A 62 3.15 -0.90 -8.99
CA THR A 62 3.24 -2.02 -8.04
C THR A 62 3.03 -3.39 -8.68
N MET A 63 2.41 -3.47 -9.86
CA MET A 63 2.17 -4.71 -10.63
C MET A 63 3.09 -4.85 -11.85
N SER A 64 4.08 -3.99 -12.00
CA SER A 64 5.04 -4.05 -13.10
C SER A 64 6.14 -5.09 -12.83
N ALA A 65 6.48 -5.86 -13.86
CA ALA A 65 7.53 -6.88 -13.82
C ALA A 65 8.90 -6.27 -13.47
N ARG A 66 9.82 -7.03 -12.87
CA ARG A 66 11.13 -6.51 -12.44
C ARG A 66 11.89 -5.82 -13.57
N LYS A 67 11.90 -6.46 -14.75
CA LYS A 67 12.59 -6.00 -15.97
C LYS A 67 11.67 -5.26 -16.95
N ALA A 68 10.50 -4.78 -16.50
CA ALA A 68 9.64 -3.98 -17.37
C ALA A 68 10.37 -2.68 -17.77
N THR A 69 10.31 -2.34 -19.07
CA THR A 69 10.96 -1.16 -19.62
C THR A 69 10.58 0.10 -18.85
N GLY A 70 11.57 0.87 -18.41
CA GLY A 70 11.38 2.13 -17.69
C GLY A 70 10.93 2.01 -16.23
N ARG A 71 10.65 0.81 -15.71
CA ARG A 71 10.18 0.62 -14.33
C ARG A 71 11.12 1.21 -13.28
N GLU A 72 12.40 0.88 -13.37
CA GLU A 72 13.42 1.34 -12.40
C GLU A 72 13.52 2.86 -12.43
N ILE A 73 13.70 3.45 -13.61
CA ILE A 73 13.73 4.91 -13.80
C ILE A 73 12.49 5.60 -13.20
N GLN A 74 11.30 5.07 -13.45
CA GLN A 74 10.06 5.62 -12.91
C GLN A 74 9.95 5.47 -11.38
N GLN A 75 10.38 4.32 -10.83
CA GLN A 75 10.39 4.09 -9.39
C GLN A 75 11.37 5.06 -8.70
N ASP A 76 12.54 5.28 -9.31
CA ASP A 76 13.60 6.15 -8.81
C ASP A 76 13.18 7.62 -8.86
N ALA A 77 12.59 8.05 -9.98
CA ALA A 77 12.05 9.40 -10.12
C ALA A 77 10.96 9.67 -9.07
N LEU A 78 10.08 8.70 -8.83
CA LEU A 78 9.06 8.84 -7.79
C LEU A 78 9.67 8.86 -6.38
N TRP A 79 10.66 8.01 -6.12
CA TRP A 79 11.37 8.00 -4.83
C TRP A 79 12.04 9.35 -4.55
N HIS A 80 12.74 9.92 -5.54
CA HIS A 80 13.35 11.24 -5.43
C HIS A 80 12.31 12.34 -5.19
N LYS A 81 11.22 12.35 -5.96
CA LYS A 81 10.12 13.31 -5.81
C LYS A 81 9.54 13.29 -4.39
N LEU A 82 9.23 12.10 -3.87
CA LEU A 82 8.61 11.96 -2.55
C LEU A 82 9.59 12.33 -1.43
N ASN A 83 10.85 11.90 -1.53
CA ASN A 83 11.81 12.15 -0.46
C ASN A 83 12.34 13.59 -0.47
N ALA A 84 12.33 14.28 -1.61
CA ALA A 84 12.56 15.72 -1.65
C ALA A 84 11.50 16.51 -0.85
N ALA A 85 10.25 16.02 -0.79
CA ALA A 85 9.17 16.63 -0.02
C ALA A 85 9.12 16.18 1.45
N ALA A 86 9.96 15.22 1.87
CA ALA A 86 9.94 14.67 3.23
C ALA A 86 10.36 15.69 4.31
N PRO A 87 11.39 16.54 4.13
CA PRO A 87 11.74 17.55 5.13
C PRO A 87 10.61 18.54 5.40
N ASP A 88 9.94 19.03 4.36
CA ASP A 88 8.88 20.03 4.47
C ASP A 88 7.66 19.47 5.22
N ILE A 89 7.22 18.25 4.89
CA ILE A 89 6.08 17.64 5.58
C ILE A 89 6.40 17.28 7.03
N ARG A 90 7.67 16.91 7.33
CA ARG A 90 8.17 16.67 8.70
C ARG A 90 8.16 17.94 9.55
N ALA A 91 8.33 19.11 8.93
CA ALA A 91 8.26 20.40 9.60
C ALA A 91 6.84 20.79 10.07
N ALA A 92 5.86 19.90 9.91
CA ALA A 92 4.50 20.07 10.41
C ALA A 92 3.77 21.30 9.83
N PRO A 93 3.70 21.44 8.49
CA PRO A 93 3.10 22.60 7.84
C PRO A 93 1.62 22.72 8.20
N ALA A 94 1.06 23.93 7.98
CA ALA A 94 -0.34 24.22 8.29
C ALA A 94 -1.32 23.25 7.61
N ASP A 95 -0.98 22.73 6.44
CA ASP A 95 -1.75 21.73 5.70
C ASP A 95 -1.99 20.42 6.47
N LEU A 96 -1.19 20.11 7.51
CA LEU A 96 -1.41 18.94 8.38
C LEU A 96 -2.41 19.21 9.51
N GLU A 97 -2.88 20.45 9.70
CA GLU A 97 -3.81 20.80 10.78
C GLU A 97 -5.07 19.93 10.82
N PRO A 98 -5.77 19.64 9.70
CA PRO A 98 -6.96 18.80 9.75
C PRO A 98 -6.68 17.40 10.30
N LEU A 99 -5.53 16.81 9.95
CA LEU A 99 -5.10 15.50 10.46
C LEU A 99 -4.72 15.58 11.95
N ALA A 100 -3.99 16.62 12.34
CA ALA A 100 -3.64 16.85 13.74
C ALA A 100 -4.89 17.02 14.61
N ALA A 101 -5.85 17.85 14.19
CA ALA A 101 -7.14 18.03 14.87
C ALA A 101 -7.93 16.73 14.99
N TRP A 102 -7.91 15.89 13.95
CA TRP A 102 -8.52 14.57 13.99
C TRP A 102 -7.83 13.65 15.02
N VAL A 103 -6.49 13.65 15.08
CA VAL A 103 -5.69 12.92 16.08
C VAL A 103 -5.96 13.41 17.50
N ARG A 104 -6.17 14.72 17.69
CA ARG A 104 -6.56 15.31 18.98
C ARG A 104 -7.98 14.93 19.41
N GLY A 105 -8.80 14.42 18.49
CA GLY A 105 -10.21 14.13 18.75
C GLY A 105 -11.12 15.36 18.69
N THR A 106 -10.68 16.47 18.09
CA THR A 106 -11.46 17.72 17.99
C THR A 106 -12.18 17.90 16.65
N ASN A 107 -11.98 16.99 15.69
CA ASN A 107 -12.61 17.01 14.37
C ASN A 107 -13.08 15.60 14.00
N THR A 108 -14.04 15.05 14.74
CA THR A 108 -14.45 13.65 14.62
C THR A 108 -15.51 13.40 13.56
N ASP A 109 -16.20 14.45 13.14
CA ASP A 109 -17.30 14.36 12.17
C ASP A 109 -16.78 14.06 10.76
N VAL A 110 -15.50 14.31 10.51
CA VAL A 110 -14.83 14.00 9.24
C VAL A 110 -14.10 12.66 9.33
N ALA A 111 -14.34 11.79 8.36
CA ALA A 111 -13.56 10.57 8.21
C ALA A 111 -12.07 10.89 7.94
N VAL A 112 -11.15 10.19 8.59
CA VAL A 112 -9.70 10.39 8.39
C VAL A 112 -9.25 10.08 6.95
N GLY A 113 -9.97 9.19 6.26
CA GLY A 113 -9.66 8.77 4.89
C GLY A 113 -9.49 9.95 3.91
N PRO A 114 -10.53 10.78 3.70
CA PRO A 114 -10.43 12.01 2.91
C PRO A 114 -9.30 12.94 3.34
N LEU A 115 -9.07 13.14 4.65
CA LEU A 115 -8.00 14.03 5.13
C LEU A 115 -6.61 13.53 4.69
N VAL A 116 -6.36 12.23 4.80
CA VAL A 116 -5.11 11.62 4.31
C VAL A 116 -5.03 11.69 2.79
N GLN A 117 -6.16 11.46 2.12
CA GLN A 117 -6.24 11.47 0.66
C GLN A 117 -5.91 12.86 0.10
N GLN A 118 -6.29 13.92 0.81
CA GLN A 118 -5.96 15.30 0.48
C GLN A 118 -4.45 15.54 0.47
N VAL A 119 -3.77 15.13 1.55
CA VAL A 119 -2.31 15.31 1.70
C VAL A 119 -1.55 14.50 0.66
N ILE A 120 -1.89 13.21 0.49
CA ILE A 120 -1.21 12.34 -0.47
C ILE A 120 -1.52 12.78 -1.92
N GLY A 121 -2.77 13.11 -2.22
CA GLY A 121 -3.19 13.49 -3.56
C GLY A 121 -2.49 14.74 -4.08
N ARG A 122 -2.22 15.71 -3.19
CA ARG A 122 -1.48 16.94 -3.52
C ARG A 122 -0.03 16.72 -3.94
N LEU A 123 0.57 15.57 -3.61
CA LEU A 123 1.89 15.19 -4.13
C LEU A 123 1.85 14.92 -5.64
N PHE A 124 0.69 14.52 -6.17
CA PHE A 124 0.52 14.12 -7.57
C PHE A 124 -0.20 15.18 -8.39
N SER A 125 -1.13 15.91 -7.77
CA SER A 125 -1.87 17.00 -8.39
C SER A 125 -2.09 18.12 -7.37
N PRO A 126 -1.55 19.33 -7.58
CA PRO A 126 -1.76 20.46 -6.66
C PRO A 126 -3.24 20.81 -6.45
N THR A 127 -4.08 20.52 -7.46
CA THR A 127 -5.52 20.74 -7.44
C THR A 127 -6.31 19.53 -6.98
N PHE A 128 -5.66 18.51 -6.40
CA PHE A 128 -6.37 17.37 -5.84
C PHE A 128 -7.27 17.83 -4.70
N GLU A 129 -8.56 17.49 -4.75
CA GLU A 129 -9.52 17.73 -3.68
C GLU A 129 -10.13 16.40 -3.23
N ALA A 130 -9.87 16.03 -1.98
CA ALA A 130 -10.45 14.84 -1.40
C ALA A 130 -11.87 15.10 -0.92
N GLY A 131 -12.73 14.12 -1.09
CA GLY A 131 -14.08 14.13 -0.54
C GLY A 131 -14.64 12.72 -0.39
N GLU A 132 -15.93 12.65 -0.10
CA GLU A 132 -16.63 11.38 0.07
C GLU A 132 -16.55 10.51 -1.19
N ALA A 133 -16.68 11.12 -2.37
CA ALA A 133 -16.65 10.41 -3.65
C ALA A 133 -15.28 9.78 -3.94
N THR A 134 -14.18 10.52 -3.74
CA THR A 134 -12.82 10.01 -3.95
C THR A 134 -12.46 8.96 -2.91
N TRP A 135 -12.92 9.10 -1.67
CA TRP A 135 -12.72 8.10 -0.63
C TRP A 135 -13.55 6.83 -0.87
N ALA A 136 -14.81 6.96 -1.27
CA ALA A 136 -15.63 5.82 -1.68
C ALA A 136 -15.02 5.07 -2.86
N ALA A 137 -14.43 5.79 -3.83
CA ALA A 137 -13.71 5.19 -4.94
C ALA A 137 -12.48 4.39 -4.46
N ALA A 138 -11.67 4.94 -3.55
CA ALA A 138 -10.55 4.23 -2.92
C ALA A 138 -11.02 2.94 -2.22
N GLN A 139 -12.09 3.03 -1.43
CA GLN A 139 -12.68 1.87 -0.74
C GLN A 139 -13.16 0.81 -1.72
N VAL A 140 -13.76 1.19 -2.85
CA VAL A 140 -14.16 0.22 -3.90
C VAL A 140 -12.94 -0.53 -4.44
N LEU A 141 -11.83 0.16 -4.72
CA LEU A 141 -10.60 -0.49 -5.20
C LEU A 141 -10.05 -1.46 -4.16
N ALA A 142 -9.88 -1.03 -2.91
CA ALA A 142 -9.39 -1.89 -1.82
C ALA A 142 -10.29 -3.12 -1.60
N ALA A 143 -11.60 -2.91 -1.55
CA ALA A 143 -12.60 -3.95 -1.39
C ALA A 143 -12.66 -4.93 -2.59
N SER A 144 -12.24 -4.49 -3.79
CA SER A 144 -12.16 -5.35 -4.98
C SER A 144 -10.97 -6.32 -4.90
N LEU A 145 -9.89 -5.90 -4.23
CA LEU A 145 -8.67 -6.69 -4.04
C LEU A 145 -8.81 -7.70 -2.90
N ALA A 146 -9.59 -7.36 -1.87
CA ALA A 146 -9.79 -8.20 -0.70
C ALA A 146 -10.31 -9.62 -1.04
N PRO A 147 -9.84 -10.66 -0.33
CA PRO A 147 -10.29 -12.04 -0.51
C PRO A 147 -11.77 -12.21 -0.13
N GLY A 148 -12.41 -13.29 -0.62
CA GLY A 148 -13.78 -13.65 -0.25
C GLY A 148 -14.92 -12.87 -0.93
N ASN A 149 -14.61 -11.91 -1.82
CA ASN A 149 -15.61 -10.98 -2.38
C ASN A 149 -16.08 -11.33 -3.80
N ALA A 150 -16.22 -12.61 -4.14
CA ALA A 150 -16.47 -13.06 -5.52
C ALA A 150 -17.79 -12.51 -6.10
N LEU A 151 -18.91 -12.66 -5.39
CA LEU A 151 -20.22 -12.19 -5.83
C LEU A 151 -20.27 -10.67 -5.97
N ARG A 152 -19.73 -9.94 -4.98
CA ARG A 152 -19.62 -8.48 -5.03
C ARG A 152 -18.79 -8.00 -6.22
N ASN A 153 -17.67 -8.66 -6.49
CA ASN A 153 -16.82 -8.33 -7.63
C ASN A 153 -17.51 -8.61 -8.97
N LEU A 154 -18.31 -9.67 -9.06
CA LEU A 154 -19.12 -9.94 -10.25
C LEU A 154 -20.16 -8.83 -10.47
N ALA A 155 -20.89 -8.44 -9.42
CA ALA A 155 -21.84 -7.34 -9.49
C ALA A 155 -21.16 -6.02 -9.89
N TRP A 156 -19.96 -5.73 -9.36
CA TRP A 156 -19.19 -4.53 -9.73
C TRP A 156 -18.62 -4.58 -11.14
N LYS A 157 -18.31 -5.77 -11.65
CA LYS A 157 -17.91 -5.97 -13.05
C LYS A 157 -19.07 -5.64 -13.97
N VAL A 158 -20.28 -6.14 -13.68
CA VAL A 158 -21.49 -5.87 -14.47
C VAL A 158 -21.86 -4.40 -14.43
N THR A 159 -21.88 -3.80 -13.23
CA THR A 159 -22.25 -2.39 -13.05
C THR A 159 -21.15 -1.41 -13.46
N GLY A 160 -19.94 -1.86 -13.79
CA GLY A 160 -18.79 -1.01 -14.09
C GLY A 160 -18.26 -0.17 -12.91
N LYS A 161 -18.64 -0.51 -11.66
CA LYS A 161 -18.35 0.30 -10.47
C LYS A 161 -16.84 0.51 -10.26
N VAL A 162 -16.04 -0.55 -10.40
CA VAL A 162 -14.57 -0.46 -10.29
C VAL A 162 -13.99 0.42 -11.40
N THR A 163 -14.51 0.31 -12.62
CA THR A 163 -14.05 1.13 -13.76
C THR A 163 -14.31 2.62 -13.52
N ARG A 164 -15.50 2.99 -13.04
CA ARG A 164 -15.82 4.38 -12.68
C ARG A 164 -14.97 4.89 -11.52
N ALA A 165 -14.80 4.09 -10.47
CA ALA A 165 -13.95 4.45 -9.34
C ALA A 165 -12.50 4.72 -9.77
N LYS A 166 -11.93 3.87 -10.63
CA LYS A 166 -10.60 4.09 -11.22
C LYS A 166 -10.57 5.36 -12.07
N ALA A 167 -11.55 5.55 -12.96
CA ALA A 167 -11.59 6.72 -13.84
C ALA A 167 -11.62 8.04 -13.05
N LEU A 168 -12.41 8.09 -11.97
CA LEU A 168 -12.43 9.23 -11.05
C LEU A 168 -11.05 9.46 -10.44
N LEU A 169 -10.44 8.44 -9.81
CA LEU A 169 -9.15 8.62 -9.14
C LEU A 169 -8.03 8.98 -10.13
N VAL A 170 -8.07 8.44 -11.34
CA VAL A 170 -7.14 8.78 -12.43
C VAL A 170 -7.27 10.25 -12.82
N SER A 171 -8.49 10.78 -12.97
CA SER A 171 -8.66 12.20 -13.33
C SER A 171 -8.17 13.13 -12.21
N MET A 172 -8.36 12.75 -10.95
CA MET A 172 -7.93 13.55 -9.80
C MET A 172 -6.40 13.69 -9.68
N VAL A 173 -5.64 12.70 -10.14
CA VAL A 173 -4.16 12.70 -10.08
C VAL A 173 -3.51 12.94 -11.45
N GLY A 174 -4.26 13.51 -12.41
CA GLY A 174 -3.71 13.89 -13.72
C GLY A 174 -3.22 12.71 -14.56
N GLY A 175 -3.74 11.50 -14.37
CA GLY A 175 -3.32 10.31 -15.12
C GLY A 175 -2.19 9.50 -14.48
N ASP A 176 -1.57 9.98 -13.40
CA ASP A 176 -0.44 9.30 -12.75
C ASP A 176 -0.89 8.01 -12.03
N LEU A 177 -0.51 6.84 -12.54
CA LEU A 177 -0.88 5.55 -11.96
C LEU A 177 -0.21 5.26 -10.61
N ALA A 178 0.94 5.86 -10.32
CA ALA A 178 1.51 5.84 -8.97
C ALA A 178 0.64 6.66 -8.03
N GLY A 179 0.18 7.84 -8.49
CA GLY A 179 -0.79 8.67 -7.78
C GLY A 179 -2.07 7.93 -7.47
N VAL A 180 -2.64 7.22 -8.47
CA VAL A 180 -3.85 6.41 -8.27
C VAL A 180 -3.60 5.34 -7.21
N HIS A 181 -2.49 4.62 -7.28
CA HIS A 181 -2.15 3.61 -6.27
C HIS A 181 -2.00 4.23 -4.88
N ALA A 182 -1.36 5.40 -4.77
CA ALA A 182 -1.16 6.11 -3.52
C ALA A 182 -2.49 6.48 -2.86
N VAL A 183 -3.41 7.13 -3.60
CA VAL A 183 -4.69 7.62 -3.07
C VAL A 183 -5.79 6.55 -2.96
N SER A 184 -5.54 5.31 -3.39
CA SER A 184 -6.56 4.25 -3.41
C SER A 184 -6.18 2.92 -2.75
N VAL A 185 -4.89 2.61 -2.67
CA VAL A 185 -4.42 1.33 -2.11
C VAL A 185 -3.47 1.59 -0.94
N ALA A 186 -2.37 2.33 -1.18
CA ALA A 186 -1.35 2.56 -0.14
C ALA A 186 -1.90 3.39 1.05
N ILE A 187 -2.81 4.33 0.77
CA ILE A 187 -3.47 5.18 1.76
C ILE A 187 -4.09 4.41 2.94
N HIS A 188 -4.56 3.18 2.73
CA HIS A 188 -5.22 2.42 3.79
C HIS A 188 -4.27 2.03 4.94
N ASN A 189 -2.98 1.82 4.66
CA ASN A 189 -1.97 1.60 5.70
C ASN A 189 -1.70 2.88 6.50
N VAL A 190 -1.71 4.03 5.84
CA VAL A 190 -1.56 5.34 6.50
C VAL A 190 -2.78 5.64 7.38
N VAL A 191 -3.98 5.32 6.91
CA VAL A 191 -5.22 5.43 7.70
C VAL A 191 -5.18 4.53 8.94
N LYS A 192 -4.73 3.27 8.82
CA LYS A 192 -4.47 2.41 9.99
C LYS A 192 -3.49 3.08 10.97
N GLY A 193 -2.39 3.61 10.44
CA GLY A 193 -1.38 4.36 11.19
C GLY A 193 -1.95 5.52 12.00
N LEU A 194 -2.78 6.36 11.38
CA LEU A 194 -3.38 7.50 12.06
C LEU A 194 -4.43 7.10 13.10
N ASN A 195 -5.21 6.04 12.85
CA ASN A 195 -6.09 5.49 13.88
C ASN A 195 -5.29 5.05 15.12
N HIS A 196 -4.15 4.38 14.91
CA HIS A 196 -3.25 4.02 16.00
C HIS A 196 -2.67 5.27 16.69
N MET A 197 -2.22 6.26 15.90
CA MET A 197 -1.69 7.53 16.41
C MET A 197 -2.68 8.27 17.30
N ARG A 198 -3.96 8.30 16.91
CA ARG A 198 -5.03 8.88 17.72
C ARG A 198 -5.19 8.15 19.05
N GLY A 199 -5.11 6.82 19.05
CA GLY A 199 -5.06 6.04 20.30
C GLY A 199 -3.90 6.45 21.21
N LEU A 200 -2.68 6.55 20.64
CA LEU A 200 -1.49 7.00 21.37
C LEU A 200 -1.61 8.44 21.90
N TYR A 201 -2.25 9.34 21.14
CA TYR A 201 -2.41 10.73 21.52
C TYR A 201 -3.45 10.92 22.64
N LEU A 202 -4.55 10.16 22.60
CA LEU A 202 -5.62 10.26 23.59
C LEU A 202 -5.20 9.66 24.94
N ASP A 203 -4.21 8.77 24.97
CA ASP A 203 -3.55 8.36 26.20
C ASP A 203 -2.57 9.46 26.67
N ALA A 204 -2.91 10.14 27.77
CA ALA A 204 -2.11 11.24 28.28
C ALA A 204 -0.70 10.82 28.72
N SER A 205 -0.54 9.61 29.25
CA SER A 205 0.75 9.10 29.74
C SER A 205 1.69 8.79 28.58
N VAL A 206 1.15 8.21 27.51
CA VAL A 206 1.89 7.94 26.27
C VAL A 206 2.22 9.24 25.56
N ARG A 207 1.24 10.13 25.39
CA ARG A 207 1.44 11.41 24.68
C ARG A 207 2.55 12.27 25.28
N GLN A 208 2.69 12.30 26.61
CA GLN A 208 3.71 13.11 27.29
C GLN A 208 5.12 12.56 27.14
N THR A 209 5.27 11.28 26.80
CA THR A 209 6.57 10.57 26.80
C THR A 209 7.09 10.28 25.39
N LEU A 210 6.21 10.20 24.40
CA LEU A 210 6.62 9.91 23.02
C LEU A 210 7.17 11.14 22.30
N THR A 211 8.39 11.00 21.78
CA THR A 211 8.90 11.89 20.74
C THR A 211 8.11 11.66 19.44
N ALA A 212 8.12 12.66 18.56
CA ALA A 212 7.42 12.56 17.27
C ALA A 212 7.95 11.42 16.38
N GLU A 213 9.26 11.19 16.42
CA GLU A 213 9.91 10.09 15.69
C GLU A 213 9.41 8.73 16.18
N VAL A 214 9.37 8.51 17.50
CA VAL A 214 8.89 7.25 18.09
C VAL A 214 7.39 7.06 17.82
N ALA A 215 6.59 8.12 17.94
CA ALA A 215 5.17 8.07 17.61
C ALA A 215 4.96 7.70 16.12
N SER A 216 5.73 8.30 15.21
CA SER A 216 5.72 7.98 13.79
C SER A 216 6.04 6.50 13.54
N HIS A 217 7.14 5.98 14.08
CA HIS A 217 7.54 4.57 13.93
C HIS A 217 6.47 3.59 14.39
N ARG A 218 5.84 3.84 15.54
CA ARG A 218 4.73 3.00 16.06
C ARG A 218 3.50 3.01 15.16
N CYS A 219 3.33 4.05 14.34
CA CYS A 219 2.20 4.21 13.44
C CYS A 219 2.47 3.72 12.02
N LEU A 220 3.64 3.11 11.74
CA LEU A 220 3.90 2.48 10.46
C LEU A 220 3.22 1.11 10.38
N PHE A 221 2.63 0.79 9.23
CA PHE A 221 1.98 -0.50 8.96
C PHE A 221 2.46 -1.07 7.63
N ALA A 222 2.90 -2.33 7.67
CA ALA A 222 3.25 -3.08 6.47
C ALA A 222 1.98 -3.43 5.67
N PRO A 223 2.07 -3.55 4.33
CA PRO A 223 0.98 -4.09 3.52
C PRO A 223 0.58 -5.50 3.97
N GLY A 224 -0.71 -5.81 3.91
CA GLY A 224 -1.20 -7.15 4.29
C GLY A 224 -0.54 -8.26 3.47
N VAL A 225 -0.65 -8.18 2.14
CA VAL A 225 -0.12 -9.18 1.21
C VAL A 225 0.45 -8.53 -0.05
N VAL A 226 1.60 -9.02 -0.51
CA VAL A 226 2.18 -8.70 -1.83
C VAL A 226 2.29 -9.97 -2.67
N LEU A 227 1.96 -9.89 -3.97
CA LEU A 227 1.89 -11.05 -4.86
C LEU A 227 3.14 -11.20 -5.73
N ARG A 228 3.64 -12.43 -5.88
CA ARG A 228 4.60 -12.84 -6.92
C ARG A 228 4.06 -14.06 -7.66
N GLN A 229 4.59 -14.29 -8.86
CA GLN A 229 4.41 -15.55 -9.58
C GLN A 229 5.76 -16.10 -10.00
N ALA A 230 5.92 -17.41 -9.84
CA ALA A 230 7.09 -18.11 -10.32
C ALA A 230 7.10 -18.22 -11.84
N THR A 231 8.23 -17.86 -12.46
CA THR A 231 8.47 -17.99 -13.92
C THR A 231 9.10 -19.33 -14.28
N SER A 232 9.69 -20.02 -13.31
CA SER A 232 10.29 -21.36 -13.43
C SER A 232 10.03 -22.15 -12.15
N SER A 233 10.38 -23.43 -12.14
CA SER A 233 10.36 -24.24 -10.91
C SER A 233 11.52 -23.89 -9.99
N GLY A 234 11.36 -24.11 -8.69
CA GLY A 234 12.35 -23.80 -7.67
C GLY A 234 11.88 -24.21 -6.27
N SER A 235 12.46 -23.61 -5.23
CA SER A 235 12.01 -23.80 -3.85
C SER A 235 12.20 -22.55 -3.00
N VAL A 236 11.35 -22.38 -1.99
CA VAL A 236 11.48 -21.34 -0.97
C VAL A 236 11.27 -21.95 0.40
N GLY A 237 12.20 -21.74 1.33
CA GLY A 237 12.15 -22.35 2.67
C GLY A 237 11.93 -23.87 2.64
N GLY A 238 12.53 -24.58 1.67
CA GLY A 238 12.36 -26.02 1.47
C GLY A 238 11.05 -26.45 0.81
N CYS A 239 10.10 -25.53 0.57
CA CYS A 239 8.86 -25.81 -0.14
C CYS A 239 9.07 -25.67 -1.66
N PRO A 240 8.92 -26.76 -2.46
CA PRO A 240 9.08 -26.70 -3.90
C PRO A 240 7.91 -25.97 -4.56
N TYR A 241 8.19 -25.26 -5.65
CA TYR A 241 7.19 -24.60 -6.50
C TYR A 241 7.48 -24.86 -7.98
N SER A 242 6.45 -24.68 -8.81
CA SER A 242 6.52 -24.81 -10.26
C SER A 242 6.34 -23.45 -10.94
N ALA A 243 6.63 -23.37 -12.24
CA ALA A 243 6.20 -22.21 -13.03
C ALA A 243 4.68 -22.00 -12.90
N GLY A 244 4.26 -20.76 -12.66
CA GLY A 244 2.85 -20.41 -12.47
C GLY A 244 2.34 -20.47 -11.02
N THR A 245 3.12 -21.03 -10.08
CA THR A 245 2.82 -20.96 -8.64
C THR A 245 2.71 -19.50 -8.21
N LEU A 246 1.67 -19.16 -7.45
CA LEU A 246 1.53 -17.82 -6.85
C LEU A 246 2.11 -17.81 -5.45
N LEU A 247 2.90 -16.79 -5.16
CA LEU A 247 3.46 -16.57 -3.84
C LEU A 247 2.80 -15.34 -3.22
N LEU A 248 2.17 -15.53 -2.07
CA LEU A 248 1.55 -14.49 -1.26
C LEU A 248 2.50 -14.15 -0.11
N LEU A 249 3.13 -12.97 -0.19
CA LEU A 249 4.05 -12.47 0.81
C LEU A 249 3.25 -11.71 1.87
N GLU A 250 3.03 -12.33 3.04
CA GLU A 250 2.20 -11.79 4.13
C GLU A 250 3.01 -10.81 4.99
N LEU A 251 3.31 -9.61 4.47
CA LEU A 251 4.25 -8.67 5.11
C LEU A 251 3.78 -8.18 6.49
N GLU A 252 2.48 -7.88 6.64
CA GLU A 252 1.89 -7.47 7.94
C GLU A 252 2.05 -8.56 8.99
N LYS A 253 1.76 -9.82 8.62
CA LYS A 253 1.90 -10.97 9.51
C LYS A 253 3.38 -11.23 9.86
N ALA A 254 4.27 -11.17 8.87
CA ALA A 254 5.70 -11.33 9.06
C ALA A 254 6.25 -10.31 10.05
N ARG A 255 5.91 -9.02 9.87
CA ARG A 255 6.28 -7.95 10.79
C ARG A 255 5.73 -8.19 12.20
N GLN A 256 4.44 -8.54 12.33
CA GLN A 256 3.83 -8.76 13.64
C GLN A 256 4.49 -9.89 14.42
N THR A 257 4.96 -10.93 13.74
CA THR A 257 5.62 -12.07 14.39
C THR A 257 7.08 -11.80 14.72
N SER A 258 7.84 -11.08 13.88
CA SER A 258 9.29 -10.90 14.06
C SER A 258 9.71 -9.54 14.61
N GLY A 259 8.85 -8.51 14.53
CA GLY A 259 9.24 -7.13 14.75
C GLY A 259 10.09 -6.50 13.63
N ASP A 260 10.29 -7.21 12.51
CA ASP A 260 11.18 -6.76 11.43
C ASP A 260 10.56 -5.62 10.60
N GLU A 261 11.09 -4.41 10.77
CA GLU A 261 10.63 -3.20 10.08
C GLU A 261 10.92 -3.20 8.57
N SER A 262 11.83 -4.05 8.07
CA SER A 262 12.11 -4.14 6.63
C SER A 262 10.87 -4.56 5.82
N MET A 263 9.89 -5.20 6.47
CA MET A 263 8.61 -5.61 5.87
C MET A 263 7.67 -4.44 5.56
N ILE A 264 7.92 -3.23 6.10
CA ILE A 264 7.06 -2.06 5.89
C ILE A 264 7.22 -1.53 4.47
N PHE A 265 8.47 -1.31 4.06
CA PHE A 265 8.79 -0.64 2.80
C PHE A 265 9.59 -1.50 1.82
N LEU A 266 10.18 -2.62 2.27
CA LEU A 266 11.09 -3.45 1.46
C LEU A 266 12.19 -2.61 0.77
N ALA A 267 12.73 -1.62 1.50
CA ALA A 267 13.63 -0.58 1.02
C ALA A 267 14.82 -1.13 0.21
N ASP A 268 15.44 -2.20 0.70
CA ASP A 268 16.64 -2.82 0.11
C ASP A 268 16.33 -3.84 -0.99
N THR A 269 15.19 -3.68 -1.68
CA THR A 269 14.76 -4.61 -2.73
C THR A 269 14.30 -3.86 -3.98
N TRP A 270 14.27 -4.55 -5.11
CA TRP A 270 13.61 -4.04 -6.33
C TRP A 270 12.11 -3.72 -6.13
N SER A 271 11.54 -4.16 -5.01
CA SER A 271 10.15 -3.95 -4.63
C SER A 271 9.94 -2.81 -3.64
N ARG A 272 10.97 -1.98 -3.44
CA ARG A 272 10.94 -0.82 -2.56
C ARG A 272 9.71 0.05 -2.74
N CYS A 273 9.14 0.46 -1.62
CA CYS A 273 8.13 1.50 -1.58
C CYS A 273 8.82 2.86 -1.77
N PRO A 274 8.45 3.65 -2.79
CA PRO A 274 9.06 4.97 -3.02
C PRO A 274 8.83 5.97 -1.88
N ALA A 275 7.87 5.72 -1.00
CA ALA A 275 7.46 6.63 0.07
C ALA A 275 8.13 6.32 1.43
N GLU A 276 9.23 5.56 1.44
CA GLU A 276 9.89 5.05 2.65
C GLU A 276 10.36 6.14 3.63
N GLN A 277 10.68 7.35 3.14
CA GLN A 277 11.02 8.49 4.02
C GLN A 277 9.84 9.45 4.18
N TRP A 278 9.05 9.64 3.12
CA TRP A 278 7.94 10.57 3.13
C TRP A 278 6.80 10.16 4.08
N VAL A 279 6.42 8.88 4.13
CA VAL A 279 5.34 8.42 5.04
C VAL A 279 5.73 8.60 6.52
N PRO A 280 6.92 8.16 6.98
CA PRO A 280 7.35 8.44 8.35
C PRO A 280 7.43 9.94 8.65
N ALA A 281 7.95 10.75 7.72
CA ALA A 281 8.02 12.20 7.87
C ALA A 281 6.64 12.84 8.02
N MET A 282 5.64 12.42 7.24
CA MET A 282 4.28 12.92 7.34
C MET A 282 3.64 12.57 8.68
N LEU A 283 3.78 11.32 9.14
CA LEU A 283 3.28 10.90 10.45
C LEU A 283 3.94 11.66 11.61
N GLU A 284 5.25 11.90 11.51
CA GLU A 284 6.01 12.71 12.46
C GLU A 284 5.49 14.16 12.48
N GLY A 285 5.28 14.75 11.30
CA GLY A 285 4.70 16.09 11.16
C GLY A 285 3.30 16.21 11.78
N VAL A 286 2.44 15.20 11.58
CA VAL A 286 1.10 15.16 12.21
C VAL A 286 1.22 15.11 13.73
N TRP A 287 2.11 14.27 14.28
CA TRP A 287 2.30 14.19 15.74
C TRP A 287 2.80 15.52 16.31
N ARG A 288 3.85 16.11 15.72
CA ARG A 288 4.39 17.41 16.13
C ARG A 288 3.30 18.48 16.14
N ARG A 289 2.46 18.51 15.11
CA ARG A 289 1.35 19.48 15.03
C ARG A 289 0.25 19.21 16.07
N ALA A 290 -0.02 17.94 16.37
CA ALA A 290 -0.97 17.57 17.41
C ALA A 290 -0.48 17.94 18.82
N THR A 291 0.83 17.95 19.06
CA THR A 291 1.42 18.26 20.39
C THR A 291 1.84 19.72 20.58
N SER A 292 2.18 20.45 19.52
CA SER A 292 2.62 21.86 19.60
C SER A 292 1.50 22.85 19.96
N ALA A 293 0.23 22.48 19.77
CA ALA A 293 -0.93 23.29 20.21
C ALA A 293 -1.09 23.42 21.74
N ARG A 294 -0.06 23.05 22.52
CA ARG A 294 0.01 23.19 23.99
C ARG A 294 0.95 24.31 24.46
N GLU A 295 1.67 24.96 23.55
CA GLU A 295 2.60 26.06 23.89
C GLU A 295 1.97 27.46 23.76
N GLN A 296 0.64 27.54 23.61
CA GLN A 296 -0.17 28.76 23.71
C GLN A 296 -1.27 28.53 24.74
#